data_AF-A0A7X7NGE1-F1
#
_entry.id   AF-A0A7X7NGE1-F1
#
_cell.length_a   1.000
_cell.length_b   1.000
_cell.length_c   1.000
_cell.angle_alpha   90.00
_cell.angle_beta   90.00
_cell.angle_gamma   90.00
#
_symmetry.space_group_name_H-M   'P 1'
#
loop_
_entity.id
_entity.type
_entity.pdbx_description
1 polymer ?
#
loop_
_entity_poly.entity_id
_entity_poly.type
_entity_poly.pdbx_seq_one_letter_code
_entity_poly.pdbx_strand_id
1 'polypeptide(L)'
;MRSKIIEHISGLLFVTAVLLLAMFAYYSTKSGKSRHQESRVESLIDVPVSNIRDPFQRALLKDVMNIFYPDQADLNAATTKDLLQKKEDLFNKKLQQSHLQEQLSISKFTRLGGMFFKFIFVYVIVMVFTYYGVQTLAIWRFVSHKQHLYHSLHDTRKKKYSWRDIFTRLSVSLLKGIMHFILFCPAYVIAYSIRTEFNTDSIIFMILLAVISNGLLVMYSNKFYAFLTAESRKGYIDTAIVKNLHTSFDFNRPDGISLKSIFKPVKNFNGHIFEHIFRNARFQYLSTIKEQASFLITGLVIIEMALNIHGYLNYEMLRQILYKNYDIVIFIILGIFYVVKLTEILTDLLTHREAMKYENRQA
;
A
#
# COMPACT_ATOMS: atom_id res chain seq x y z
N MET A 1 17.81 -19.88 -8.16
CA MET A 1 17.28 -18.76 -8.97
C MET A 1 16.42 -19.20 -10.15
N ARG A 2 16.84 -20.19 -10.95
CA ARG A 2 16.05 -20.65 -12.11
C ARG A 2 14.63 -21.08 -11.74
N SER A 3 14.45 -21.87 -10.68
CA SER A 3 13.12 -22.28 -10.18
C SER A 3 12.24 -21.09 -9.77
N LYS A 4 12.76 -20.17 -8.95
CA LYS A 4 12.05 -18.95 -8.54
C LYS A 4 11.60 -18.08 -9.72
N ILE A 5 12.42 -17.95 -10.77
CA ILE A 5 12.04 -17.18 -11.97
C ILE A 5 10.88 -17.84 -12.69
N ILE A 6 10.88 -19.18 -12.80
CA ILE A 6 9.77 -19.94 -13.40
C ILE A 6 8.48 -19.75 -12.59
N GLU A 7 8.55 -19.80 -11.25
CA GLU A 7 7.42 -19.51 -10.37
C GLU A 7 6.87 -18.09 -10.55
N HIS A 8 7.75 -17.09 -10.71
CA HIS A 8 7.33 -15.72 -10.97
C HIS A 8 6.64 -15.58 -12.34
N ILE A 9 7.18 -16.20 -13.39
CA ILE A 9 6.60 -16.16 -14.74
C ILE A 9 5.26 -16.90 -14.77
N SER A 10 5.16 -18.08 -14.16
CA SER A 10 3.91 -18.83 -14.11
C SER A 10 2.83 -18.09 -13.32
N GLY A 11 3.19 -17.46 -12.20
CA GLY A 11 2.30 -16.59 -11.43
C GLY A 11 1.83 -15.36 -12.21
N LEU A 12 2.72 -14.72 -12.98
CA LEU A 12 2.37 -13.60 -13.86
C LEU A 12 1.35 -14.03 -14.94
N LEU A 13 1.61 -15.15 -15.61
CA LEU A 13 0.71 -15.69 -16.63
C LEU A 13 -0.64 -16.08 -16.05
N PHE A 14 -0.65 -16.74 -14.90
CA PHE A 14 -1.88 -17.18 -14.23
C PHE A 14 -2.78 -16.00 -13.86
N VAL A 15 -2.26 -14.98 -13.17
CA VAL A 15 -3.06 -13.82 -12.75
C VAL A 15 -3.55 -13.02 -13.95
N THR A 16 -2.69 -12.85 -14.97
CA THR A 16 -3.08 -12.17 -16.21
C THR A 16 -4.21 -12.92 -16.91
N ALA A 17 -4.12 -14.25 -17.01
CA ALA A 17 -5.16 -15.07 -17.61
C ALA A 17 -6.48 -15.02 -16.83
N VAL A 18 -6.44 -15.08 -15.49
CA VAL A 18 -7.63 -14.98 -14.62
C VAL A 18 -8.33 -13.63 -14.79
N LEU A 19 -7.57 -12.52 -14.80
CA LEU A 19 -8.13 -11.18 -14.99
C LEU A 19 -8.75 -11.00 -16.39
N LEU A 20 -8.09 -11.51 -17.43
CA LEU A 20 -8.62 -11.49 -18.80
C LEU A 20 -9.87 -12.35 -18.95
N LEU A 21 -9.90 -13.54 -18.32
CA LEU A 21 -11.10 -14.40 -18.28
C LEU A 21 -12.25 -13.73 -17.53
N ALA A 22 -11.99 -13.05 -16.41
CA ALA A 22 -13.00 -12.30 -15.69
C ALA A 22 -13.58 -11.15 -16.54
N MET A 23 -12.70 -10.44 -17.25
CA MET A 23 -13.11 -9.42 -18.22
C MET A 23 -13.98 -10.02 -19.33
N PHE A 24 -13.54 -11.12 -19.94
CA PHE A 24 -14.28 -11.80 -21.00
C PHE A 24 -15.65 -12.32 -20.54
N ALA A 25 -15.73 -12.94 -19.36
CA ALA A 25 -16.97 -13.43 -18.76
C ALA A 25 -17.96 -12.27 -18.49
N TYR A 26 -17.46 -11.13 -18.00
CA TYR A 26 -18.26 -9.93 -17.79
C TYR A 26 -18.83 -9.38 -19.11
N TYR A 27 -18.02 -9.28 -20.16
CA TYR A 27 -18.49 -8.79 -21.47
C TYR A 27 -19.45 -9.78 -22.15
N SER A 28 -19.20 -11.09 -22.02
CA SER A 28 -20.06 -12.14 -22.59
C SER A 28 -21.44 -12.16 -21.92
N THR A 29 -21.52 -12.04 -20.60
CA THR A 29 -22.79 -12.01 -19.86
C THR A 29 -23.59 -10.73 -20.11
N LYS A 30 -22.92 -9.59 -20.29
CA LYS A 30 -23.57 -8.31 -20.65
C LYS A 30 -24.16 -8.34 -22.06
N SER A 31 -23.42 -8.89 -23.03
CA SER A 31 -23.86 -8.98 -24.43
C SER A 31 -25.03 -9.96 -24.61
N GLY A 32 -25.08 -11.04 -23.82
CA GLY A 32 -26.17 -12.02 -23.84
C GLY A 32 -27.50 -11.50 -23.29
N LYS A 33 -27.49 -10.60 -22.29
CA LYS A 33 -28.71 -10.04 -21.70
C LYS A 33 -29.36 -8.95 -22.54
N SER A 34 -28.57 -8.06 -23.17
CA SER A 34 -29.13 -6.98 -24.01
C SER A 34 -29.91 -7.52 -25.22
N ARG A 35 -29.44 -8.59 -25.86
CA ARG A 35 -29.97 -9.04 -27.17
C ARG A 35 -31.32 -9.77 -27.13
N HIS A 36 -31.76 -10.25 -25.97
CA HIS A 36 -33.07 -10.91 -25.82
C HIS A 36 -34.14 -10.02 -25.19
N GLN A 37 -33.76 -8.99 -24.42
CA GLN A 37 -34.70 -8.02 -23.83
C GLN A 37 -35.00 -6.82 -24.74
N GLU A 38 -34.16 -6.53 -25.74
CA GLU A 38 -34.36 -5.37 -26.61
C GLU A 38 -35.63 -5.45 -27.47
N SER A 39 -35.98 -6.61 -28.03
CA SER A 39 -37.04 -6.69 -29.06
C SER A 39 -38.48 -6.60 -28.56
N ARG A 40 -38.78 -6.87 -27.27
CA ARG A 40 -40.16 -6.86 -26.74
C ARG A 40 -40.56 -5.54 -26.09
N VAL A 41 -39.59 -4.83 -25.52
CA VAL A 41 -39.84 -3.61 -24.73
C VAL A 41 -39.66 -2.35 -25.58
N GLU A 42 -38.97 -2.42 -26.71
CA GLU A 42 -38.73 -1.26 -27.60
C GLU A 42 -39.99 -0.57 -28.11
N SER A 43 -41.06 -1.32 -28.40
CA SER A 43 -42.34 -0.78 -28.84
C SER A 43 -43.11 0.00 -27.75
N LEU A 44 -42.72 -0.15 -26.48
CA LEU A 44 -43.40 0.46 -25.32
C LEU A 44 -42.54 1.53 -24.61
N ILE A 45 -41.37 1.87 -25.15
CA ILE A 45 -40.45 2.87 -24.56
C ILE A 45 -41.07 4.28 -24.52
N ASP A 46 -41.97 4.60 -25.45
CA ASP A 46 -42.56 5.94 -25.58
C ASP A 46 -43.68 6.25 -24.56
N VAL A 47 -44.11 5.27 -23.74
CA VAL A 47 -45.16 5.50 -22.73
C VAL A 47 -44.69 6.56 -21.71
N PRO A 48 -45.34 7.73 -21.57
CA PRO A 48 -44.86 8.81 -20.73
C PRO A 48 -45.03 8.49 -19.23
N VAL A 49 -44.02 7.85 -18.64
CA VAL A 49 -43.92 7.63 -17.19
C VAL A 49 -43.04 8.74 -16.61
N SER A 50 -43.63 9.63 -15.83
CA SER A 50 -42.94 10.81 -15.29
C SER A 50 -42.06 10.49 -14.08
N ASN A 51 -42.35 9.42 -13.31
CA ASN A 51 -41.59 9.04 -12.13
C ASN A 51 -41.51 7.50 -11.93
N ILE A 52 -40.38 6.92 -12.35
CA ILE A 52 -40.12 5.47 -12.34
C ILE A 52 -40.04 4.89 -10.90
N ARG A 53 -39.83 5.73 -9.89
CA ARG A 53 -39.71 5.33 -8.47
C ARG A 53 -41.01 5.43 -7.68
N ASP A 54 -42.06 6.00 -8.26
CA ASP A 54 -43.35 6.13 -7.59
C ASP A 54 -44.12 4.78 -7.60
N PRO A 55 -44.43 4.19 -6.42
CA PRO A 55 -45.20 2.94 -6.33
C PRO A 55 -46.56 3.02 -7.04
N PHE A 56 -47.18 4.19 -7.06
CA PHE A 56 -48.48 4.41 -7.68
C PHE A 56 -48.41 4.25 -9.21
N GLN A 57 -47.41 4.87 -9.86
CA GLN A 57 -47.25 4.77 -11.30
C GLN A 57 -46.91 3.34 -11.77
N ARG A 58 -46.21 2.56 -10.93
CA ARG A 58 -45.92 1.15 -11.19
C ARG A 58 -47.18 0.29 -11.15
N ALA A 59 -48.03 0.50 -10.15
CA ALA A 59 -49.31 -0.18 -10.03
C ALA A 59 -50.23 0.19 -11.20
N LEU A 60 -50.33 1.49 -11.52
CA LEU A 60 -51.13 2.00 -12.63
C LEU A 60 -50.71 1.37 -13.97
N LEU A 61 -49.41 1.30 -14.26
CA LEU A 61 -48.92 0.71 -15.51
C LEU A 61 -49.25 -0.79 -15.58
N LYS A 62 -49.13 -1.51 -14.47
CA LYS A 62 -49.51 -2.93 -14.37
C LYS A 62 -51.01 -3.13 -14.60
N ASP A 63 -51.83 -2.29 -13.99
CA ASP A 63 -53.30 -2.37 -14.09
C ASP A 63 -53.77 -2.03 -15.51
N VAL A 64 -53.19 -1.00 -16.13
CA VAL A 64 -53.45 -0.66 -17.53
C VAL A 64 -53.08 -1.83 -18.45
N MET A 65 -51.91 -2.43 -18.28
CA MET A 65 -51.50 -3.61 -19.07
C MET A 65 -52.46 -4.78 -18.89
N ASN A 66 -52.97 -5.01 -17.68
CA ASN A 66 -53.94 -6.07 -17.39
C ASN A 66 -55.34 -5.77 -17.95
N ILE A 67 -55.72 -4.50 -18.11
CA ILE A 67 -56.98 -4.13 -18.76
C ILE A 67 -56.90 -4.37 -20.28
N PHE A 68 -55.78 -4.04 -20.91
CA PHE A 68 -55.60 -4.23 -22.36
C PHE A 68 -55.24 -5.67 -22.74
N TYR A 69 -54.61 -6.44 -21.85
CA TYR A 69 -54.22 -7.84 -22.05
C TYR A 69 -54.59 -8.72 -20.84
N PRO A 70 -55.89 -9.01 -20.64
CA PRO A 70 -56.41 -9.64 -19.41
C PRO A 70 -55.92 -11.08 -19.18
N ASP A 71 -55.66 -11.85 -20.25
CA ASP A 71 -55.26 -13.26 -20.15
C ASP A 71 -53.76 -13.47 -19.91
N GLN A 72 -52.99 -12.38 -19.75
CA GLN A 72 -51.52 -12.40 -19.73
C GLN A 72 -50.93 -11.73 -18.47
N ALA A 73 -51.62 -11.81 -17.33
CA ALA A 73 -51.23 -11.10 -16.10
C ALA A 73 -49.76 -11.31 -15.67
N ASP A 74 -49.25 -12.54 -15.76
CA ASP A 74 -47.86 -12.86 -15.40
C ASP A 74 -46.84 -12.28 -16.41
N LEU A 75 -47.17 -12.32 -17.70
CA LEU A 75 -46.36 -11.74 -18.78
C LEU A 75 -46.38 -10.20 -18.70
N ASN A 76 -47.52 -9.61 -18.36
CA ASN A 76 -47.66 -8.17 -18.14
C ASN A 76 -46.83 -7.70 -16.96
N ALA A 77 -46.84 -8.45 -15.84
CA ALA A 77 -46.01 -8.14 -14.68
C ALA A 77 -44.50 -8.19 -15.02
N ALA A 78 -44.06 -9.20 -15.78
CA ALA A 78 -42.68 -9.30 -16.24
C ALA A 78 -42.32 -8.14 -17.20
N THR A 79 -43.19 -7.84 -18.16
CA THR A 79 -42.97 -6.76 -19.15
C THR A 79 -42.95 -5.38 -18.49
N THR A 80 -43.81 -5.14 -17.51
CA THR A 80 -43.86 -3.89 -16.73
C THR A 80 -42.56 -3.69 -15.94
N LYS A 81 -42.07 -4.76 -15.30
CA LYS A 81 -40.80 -4.74 -14.56
C LYS A 81 -39.61 -4.46 -15.49
N ASP A 82 -39.57 -5.13 -16.63
CA ASP A 82 -38.51 -4.96 -17.62
C ASP A 82 -38.53 -3.56 -18.25
N LEU A 83 -39.72 -2.99 -18.49
CA LEU A 83 -39.89 -1.63 -19.00
C LEU A 83 -39.41 -0.58 -17.99
N LEU A 84 -39.79 -0.72 -16.72
CA LEU A 84 -39.33 0.17 -15.66
C LEU A 84 -37.81 0.09 -15.48
N GLN A 85 -37.24 -1.13 -15.52
CA GLN A 85 -35.80 -1.33 -15.43
C GLN A 85 -35.08 -0.72 -16.63
N LYS A 86 -35.59 -0.89 -17.86
CA LYS A 86 -35.02 -0.29 -19.08
C LYS A 86 -35.11 1.25 -19.05
N LYS A 87 -36.18 1.82 -18.51
CA LYS A 87 -36.29 3.28 -18.32
C LYS A 87 -35.37 3.81 -17.23
N GLU A 88 -35.22 3.09 -16.12
CA GLU A 88 -34.25 3.42 -15.08
C GLU A 88 -32.82 3.34 -15.62
N ASP A 89 -32.51 2.33 -16.44
CA ASP A 89 -31.23 2.20 -17.13
C ASP A 89 -31.01 3.30 -18.17
N LEU A 90 -32.04 3.72 -18.91
CA LEU A 90 -31.96 4.87 -19.84
C LEU A 90 -31.80 6.20 -19.10
N PHE A 91 -32.47 6.38 -17.97
CA PHE A 91 -32.33 7.57 -17.11
C PHE A 91 -30.95 7.60 -16.46
N ASN A 92 -30.48 6.48 -15.93
CA ASN A 92 -29.12 6.31 -15.44
C ASN A 92 -28.10 6.51 -16.56
N LYS A 93 -28.38 6.04 -17.78
CA LYS A 93 -27.53 6.26 -18.96
C LYS A 93 -27.53 7.72 -19.38
N LYS A 94 -28.64 8.46 -19.28
CA LYS A 94 -28.69 9.92 -19.51
C LYS A 94 -27.93 10.69 -18.42
N LEU A 95 -28.09 10.33 -17.15
CA LEU A 95 -27.33 10.87 -16.03
C LEU A 95 -25.83 10.53 -16.12
N GLN A 96 -25.48 9.36 -16.64
CA GLN A 96 -24.10 8.93 -16.90
C GLN A 96 -23.55 9.53 -18.19
N GLN A 97 -24.36 9.80 -19.21
CA GLN A 97 -23.94 10.47 -20.44
C GLN A 97 -23.56 11.93 -20.18
N SER A 98 -24.12 12.59 -19.16
CA SER A 98 -23.63 13.90 -18.72
C SER A 98 -22.24 13.81 -18.07
N HIS A 99 -21.83 12.64 -17.56
CA HIS A 99 -20.51 12.35 -16.96
C HIS A 99 -19.90 11.04 -17.52
N LEU A 100 -19.64 11.03 -18.84
CA LEU A 100 -18.75 10.16 -19.62
C LEU A 100 -18.60 8.66 -19.21
N GLN A 101 -19.22 7.76 -19.97
CA GLN A 101 -18.66 6.42 -20.23
C GLN A 101 -17.37 6.58 -21.05
N GLU A 102 -16.21 6.58 -20.39
CA GLU A 102 -14.91 6.60 -21.05
C GLU A 102 -14.50 5.17 -21.41
N GLN A 103 -14.37 4.87 -22.71
CA GLN A 103 -13.68 3.66 -23.16
C GLN A 103 -12.15 3.90 -23.15
N LEU A 104 -11.37 2.81 -23.11
CA LEU A 104 -9.92 2.82 -23.30
C LEU A 104 -9.53 3.42 -24.67
N SER A 105 -9.39 4.75 -24.73
CA SER A 105 -8.78 5.44 -25.87
C SER A 105 -7.27 5.58 -25.67
N ILE A 106 -6.54 5.81 -26.76
CA ILE A 106 -5.08 6.06 -26.72
C ILE A 106 -4.75 7.29 -25.84
N SER A 107 -5.59 8.32 -25.83
CA SER A 107 -5.39 9.49 -24.98
C SER A 107 -5.64 9.21 -23.49
N LYS A 108 -6.60 8.34 -23.17
CA LYS A 108 -6.81 7.89 -21.79
C LYS A 108 -5.66 7.00 -21.33
N PHE A 109 -5.14 6.14 -22.21
CA PHE A 109 -3.97 5.32 -21.94
C PHE A 109 -2.73 6.15 -21.61
N THR A 110 -2.41 7.19 -22.40
CA THR A 110 -1.25 8.06 -22.12
C THR A 110 -1.43 8.83 -20.82
N ARG A 111 -2.64 9.31 -20.53
CA ARG A 111 -2.95 9.97 -19.25
C ARG A 111 -2.78 9.01 -18.07
N LEU A 112 -3.31 7.78 -18.17
CA LEU A 112 -3.14 6.73 -17.15
C LEU A 112 -1.66 6.37 -16.97
N GLY A 113 -0.89 6.27 -18.06
CA GLY A 113 0.55 6.04 -18.02
C GLY A 113 1.30 7.13 -17.25
N GLY A 114 0.92 8.40 -17.43
CA GLY A 114 1.47 9.51 -16.65
C GLY A 114 1.15 9.40 -15.15
N MET A 115 -0.07 9.01 -14.79
CA MET A 115 -0.45 8.78 -13.39
C MET A 115 0.27 7.56 -12.79
N PHE A 116 0.42 6.50 -13.57
CA PHE A 116 1.15 5.29 -13.17
C PHE A 116 2.63 5.58 -12.94
N PHE A 117 3.26 6.40 -13.78
CA PHE A 117 4.65 6.81 -13.58
C PHE A 117 4.83 7.62 -12.29
N LYS A 118 3.91 8.56 -12.00
CA LYS A 118 3.91 9.29 -10.72
C LYS A 118 3.78 8.34 -9.54
N PHE A 119 2.89 7.35 -9.61
CA PHE A 119 2.72 6.32 -8.58
C PHE A 119 4.02 5.54 -8.34
N ILE A 120 4.67 5.05 -9.41
CA ILE A 120 5.96 4.35 -9.31
C ILE A 120 7.03 5.26 -8.70
N PHE A 121 7.11 6.51 -9.12
CA PHE A 121 8.09 7.46 -8.61
C PHE A 121 7.94 7.68 -7.11
N VAL A 122 6.72 7.95 -6.63
CA VAL A 122 6.42 8.07 -5.19
C VAL A 122 6.77 6.77 -4.46
N TYR A 123 6.35 5.63 -4.99
CA TYR A 123 6.63 4.31 -4.43
C TYR A 123 8.13 4.06 -4.23
N VAL A 124 8.95 4.27 -5.26
CA VAL A 124 10.40 4.05 -5.19
C VAL A 124 11.05 4.96 -4.14
N ILE A 125 10.68 6.24 -4.11
CA ILE A 125 11.22 7.20 -3.14
C ILE A 125 10.85 6.82 -1.71
N VAL A 126 9.57 6.50 -1.46
CA VAL A 126 9.11 6.09 -0.14
C VAL A 126 9.78 4.77 0.27
N MET A 127 9.99 3.84 -0.65
CA MET A 127 10.70 2.59 -0.36
C MET A 127 12.15 2.84 0.05
N VAL A 128 12.86 3.75 -0.62
CA VAL A 128 14.24 4.14 -0.25
C VAL A 128 14.28 4.81 1.13
N PHE A 129 13.38 5.78 1.38
CA PHE A 129 13.34 6.48 2.67
C PHE A 129 12.94 5.57 3.81
N THR A 130 11.96 4.68 3.62
CA THR A 130 11.55 3.73 4.65
C THR A 130 12.65 2.70 4.92
N TYR A 131 13.31 2.16 3.90
CA TYR A 131 14.47 1.26 4.08
C TYR A 131 15.59 1.92 4.88
N TYR A 132 15.96 3.15 4.52
CA TYR A 132 16.99 3.92 5.22
C TYR A 132 16.58 4.29 6.66
N GLY A 133 15.32 4.73 6.84
CA GLY A 133 14.76 5.12 8.12
C GLY A 133 14.70 3.96 9.10
N VAL A 134 14.26 2.78 8.63
CA VAL A 134 14.22 1.55 9.44
C VAL A 134 15.61 1.20 9.98
N GLN A 135 16.63 1.16 9.12
CA GLN A 135 17.99 0.85 9.55
C GLN A 135 18.51 1.89 10.55
N THR A 136 18.34 3.17 10.25
CA THR A 136 18.87 4.26 11.08
C THR A 136 18.23 4.28 12.47
N LEU A 137 16.90 4.18 12.56
CA LEU A 137 16.21 4.17 13.85
C LEU A 137 16.53 2.93 14.68
N ALA A 138 16.57 1.76 14.05
CA ALA A 138 16.84 0.52 14.76
C ALA A 138 18.29 0.43 15.26
N ILE A 139 19.27 0.87 14.46
CA ILE A 139 20.68 0.99 14.88
C ILE A 139 20.78 1.98 16.04
N TRP A 140 20.21 3.18 15.90
CA TRP A 140 20.27 4.19 16.95
C TRP A 140 19.66 3.68 18.26
N ARG A 141 18.50 3.03 18.19
CA ARG A 141 17.85 2.40 19.34
C ARG A 141 18.70 1.29 19.95
N PHE A 142 19.30 0.43 19.14
CA PHE A 142 20.16 -0.66 19.58
C PHE A 142 21.41 -0.16 20.32
N VAL A 143 22.13 0.79 19.72
CA VAL A 143 23.34 1.37 20.31
C VAL A 143 23.00 2.10 21.60
N SER A 144 21.94 2.93 21.59
CA SER A 144 21.49 3.65 22.79
C SER A 144 21.09 2.69 23.92
N HIS A 145 20.43 1.57 23.59
CA HIS A 145 20.05 0.56 24.59
C HIS A 145 21.28 -0.15 25.19
N LYS A 146 22.27 -0.53 24.35
CA LYS A 146 23.52 -1.15 24.82
C LYS A 146 24.35 -0.17 25.66
N GLN A 147 24.42 1.09 25.26
CA GLN A 147 25.08 2.15 26.02
C GLN A 147 24.42 2.35 27.39
N HIS A 148 23.09 2.43 27.45
CA HIS A 148 22.35 2.55 28.71
C HIS A 148 22.56 1.35 29.64
N LEU A 149 22.59 0.13 29.10
CA LEU A 149 22.80 -1.08 29.89
C LEU A 149 24.22 -1.12 30.47
N TYR A 150 25.22 -0.72 29.69
CA TYR A 150 26.60 -0.58 30.17
C TYR A 150 26.72 0.46 31.29
N HIS A 151 26.15 1.66 31.10
CA HIS A 151 26.14 2.68 32.16
C HIS A 151 25.32 2.24 33.37
N SER A 152 24.19 1.56 33.21
CA SER A 152 23.39 1.09 34.35
C SER A 152 24.12 0.03 35.20
N LEU A 153 25.00 -0.77 34.59
CA LEU A 153 25.77 -1.79 35.30
C LEU A 153 27.03 -1.24 35.97
N HIS A 154 27.59 -0.13 35.47
CA HIS A 154 28.84 0.45 35.99
C HIS A 154 28.67 1.78 36.73
N ASP A 155 27.53 2.45 36.58
CA ASP A 155 27.22 3.70 37.27
C ASP A 155 26.34 3.40 38.50
N THR A 156 26.99 3.10 39.63
CA THR A 156 26.33 2.77 40.92
C THR A 156 25.81 4.00 41.67
N ARG A 157 25.91 5.21 41.08
CA ARG A 157 25.42 6.43 41.72
C ARG A 157 23.90 6.54 41.59
N LYS A 158 23.18 6.32 42.71
CA LYS A 158 21.78 6.70 42.87
C LYS A 158 21.63 8.22 42.64
N LYS A 159 21.33 8.63 41.41
CA LYS A 159 20.96 10.02 41.10
C LYS A 159 19.65 10.35 41.83
N LYS A 160 19.70 11.27 42.80
CA LYS A 160 18.51 11.90 43.37
C LYS A 160 17.84 12.70 42.26
N TYR A 161 16.61 12.32 41.91
CA TYR A 161 15.84 13.01 40.89
C TYR A 161 15.26 14.31 41.44
N SER A 162 15.55 15.43 40.77
CA SER A 162 14.88 16.70 41.06
C SER A 162 13.46 16.69 40.50
N TRP A 163 12.54 17.44 41.09
CA TRP A 163 11.17 17.62 40.57
C TRP A 163 11.15 18.16 39.12
N ARG A 164 12.16 18.94 38.73
CA ARG A 164 12.35 19.38 37.33
C ARG A 164 12.73 18.21 36.40
N ASP A 165 13.50 17.24 36.87
CA ASP A 165 13.87 16.04 36.09
C ASP A 165 12.67 15.11 35.89
N ILE A 166 11.78 15.05 36.89
CA ILE A 166 10.53 14.28 36.80
C ILE A 166 9.60 14.93 35.77
N PHE A 167 9.43 16.25 35.81
CA PHE A 167 8.56 16.97 34.87
C PHE A 167 9.09 16.91 33.43
N THR A 168 10.40 17.10 33.22
CA THR A 168 11.02 16.96 31.89
C THR A 168 10.92 15.54 31.37
N ARG A 169 11.10 14.52 32.21
CA ARG A 169 10.87 13.11 31.81
C ARG A 169 9.42 12.84 31.45
N LEU A 170 8.47 13.38 32.21
CA LEU A 170 7.05 13.25 31.93
C LEU A 170 6.71 13.89 30.59
N SER A 171 7.15 15.14 30.36
CA SER A 171 6.98 15.86 29.09
C SER A 171 7.57 15.11 27.91
N VAL A 172 8.81 14.61 28.03
CA VAL A 172 9.47 13.81 27.00
C VAL A 172 8.71 12.49 26.76
N SER A 173 8.17 11.87 27.81
CA SER A 173 7.37 10.64 27.69
C SER A 173 6.03 10.90 27.00
N LEU A 174 5.38 12.03 27.29
CA LEU A 174 4.12 12.45 26.68
C LEU A 174 4.32 12.77 25.20
N LEU A 175 5.37 13.52 24.86
CA LEU A 175 5.77 13.81 23.48
C LEU A 175 6.10 12.52 22.72
N LYS A 176 6.83 11.59 23.35
CA LYS A 176 7.07 10.25 22.78
C LYS A 176 5.76 9.52 22.55
N GLY A 177 4.82 9.57 23.50
CA GLY A 177 3.49 8.97 23.36
C GLY A 177 2.73 9.52 22.15
N ILE A 178 2.69 10.84 21.98
CA ILE A 178 2.06 11.51 20.84
C ILE A 178 2.74 11.10 19.52
N MET A 179 4.07 11.08 19.48
CA MET A 179 4.82 10.67 18.29
C MET A 179 4.55 9.20 17.92
N HIS A 180 4.47 8.31 18.92
CA HIS A 180 4.08 6.92 18.66
C HIS A 180 2.64 6.83 18.18
N PHE A 181 1.72 7.61 18.75
CA PHE A 181 0.32 7.62 18.34
C PHE A 181 0.16 8.03 16.87
N ILE A 182 0.87 9.06 16.41
CA ILE A 182 0.89 9.48 14.99
C ILE A 182 1.44 8.35 14.11
N LEU A 183 2.50 7.67 14.54
CA LEU A 183 3.10 6.57 13.77
C LEU A 183 2.25 5.27 13.76
N PHE A 184 1.34 5.11 14.72
CA PHE A 184 0.42 3.96 14.80
C PHE A 184 -0.97 4.26 14.24
N CYS A 185 -1.27 5.52 13.92
CA CYS A 185 -2.56 5.89 13.37
C CYS A 185 -2.67 5.32 11.94
N PRO A 186 -3.77 4.63 11.58
CA PRO A 186 -3.95 4.13 10.23
C PRO A 186 -3.84 5.24 9.20
N ALA A 187 -3.21 4.95 8.06
CA ALA A 187 -2.94 5.91 7.00
C ALA A 187 -4.17 6.72 6.57
N TYR A 188 -5.35 6.10 6.57
CA TYR A 188 -6.60 6.77 6.23
C TYR A 188 -7.02 7.83 7.25
N VAL A 189 -6.81 7.60 8.56
CA VAL A 189 -7.19 8.56 9.61
C VAL A 189 -6.36 9.83 9.49
N ILE A 190 -5.04 9.68 9.31
CA ILE A 190 -4.13 10.81 9.12
C ILE A 190 -4.46 11.55 7.83
N ALA A 191 -4.77 10.82 6.75
CA ALA A 191 -5.20 11.41 5.49
C ALA A 191 -6.46 12.27 5.69
N TYR A 192 -7.51 11.75 6.33
CA TYR A 192 -8.75 12.49 6.58
C TYR A 192 -8.55 13.70 7.50
N SER A 193 -7.71 13.60 8.53
CA SER A 193 -7.44 14.74 9.41
C SER A 193 -6.68 15.88 8.71
N ILE A 194 -5.88 15.57 7.70
CA ILE A 194 -5.05 16.57 7.00
C ILE A 194 -5.76 17.13 5.76
N ARG A 195 -6.74 16.40 5.20
CA ARG A 195 -7.47 16.77 3.97
C ARG A 195 -8.06 18.19 4.00
N THR A 196 -8.41 18.72 5.17
CA THR A 196 -9.05 20.03 5.30
C THR A 196 -8.08 21.20 5.43
N GLU A 197 -6.79 20.96 5.72
CA GLU A 197 -5.86 22.03 6.14
C GLU A 197 -4.64 22.22 5.21
N PHE A 198 -4.27 21.19 4.42
CA PHE A 198 -3.06 21.24 3.60
C PHE A 198 -3.36 21.08 2.11
N ASN A 199 -2.51 21.66 1.27
CA ASN A 199 -2.56 21.49 -0.18
C ASN A 199 -2.13 20.05 -0.54
N THR A 200 -3.09 19.13 -0.61
CA THR A 200 -2.89 17.68 -0.77
C THR A 200 -2.37 17.28 -2.15
N ASP A 201 -2.32 18.21 -3.11
CA ASP A 201 -1.86 17.94 -4.48
C ASP A 201 -0.33 17.81 -4.62
N SER A 202 0.43 18.13 -3.57
CA SER A 202 1.90 18.06 -3.58
C SER A 202 2.43 16.63 -3.50
N ILE A 203 3.28 16.25 -4.46
CA ILE A 203 4.02 14.96 -4.46
C ILE A 203 4.87 14.81 -3.19
N ILE A 204 5.46 15.90 -2.69
CA ILE A 204 6.30 15.89 -1.48
C ILE A 204 5.46 15.55 -0.25
N PHE A 205 4.25 16.11 -0.17
CA PHE A 205 3.30 15.81 0.91
C PHE A 205 2.91 14.33 0.90
N MET A 206 2.62 13.77 -0.28
CA MET A 206 2.32 12.34 -0.43
C MET A 206 3.48 11.44 0.02
N ILE A 207 4.71 11.78 -0.34
CA ILE A 207 5.91 11.03 0.10
C ILE A 207 6.02 11.05 1.63
N LEU A 208 5.92 12.25 2.24
CA LEU A 208 6.07 12.40 3.68
C LEU A 208 4.96 11.65 4.45
N LEU A 209 3.72 11.78 3.98
CA LEU A 209 2.59 11.09 4.56
C LEU A 209 2.73 9.57 4.42
N ALA A 210 3.14 9.06 3.26
CA ALA A 210 3.34 7.62 3.06
C ALA A 210 4.46 7.02 3.91
N VAL A 211 5.53 7.79 4.16
CA VAL A 211 6.64 7.37 5.06
C VAL A 211 6.17 7.28 6.51
N ILE A 212 5.35 8.24 6.98
CA ILE A 212 4.95 8.37 8.38
C ILE A 212 3.70 7.54 8.70
N SER A 213 2.67 7.59 7.86
CA SER A 213 1.31 7.14 8.18
C SER A 213 1.09 5.63 8.07
N ASN A 214 2.03 4.91 7.45
CA ASN A 214 1.82 3.50 7.16
C ASN A 214 2.32 2.57 8.28
N GLY A 215 2.81 3.10 9.41
CA GLY A 215 3.35 2.31 10.54
C GLY A 215 4.59 1.47 10.21
N LEU A 216 4.98 1.39 8.93
CA LEU A 216 6.08 0.60 8.40
C LEU A 216 7.38 0.93 9.10
N LEU A 217 7.64 2.22 9.30
CA LEU A 217 8.89 2.69 9.86
C LEU A 217 9.07 2.16 11.29
N VAL A 218 8.01 2.13 12.11
CA VAL A 218 8.05 1.57 13.47
C VAL A 218 8.09 0.05 13.44
N MET A 219 7.19 -0.59 12.68
CA MET A 219 7.07 -2.05 12.63
C MET A 219 8.36 -2.70 12.14
N TYR A 220 8.92 -2.22 11.02
CA TYR A 220 10.15 -2.77 10.47
C TYR A 220 11.40 -2.31 11.23
N SER A 221 11.39 -1.14 11.89
CA SER A 221 12.44 -0.78 12.85
C SER A 221 12.46 -1.73 14.05
N ASN A 222 11.29 -2.11 14.58
CA ASN A 222 11.19 -3.12 15.64
C ASN A 222 11.69 -4.49 15.16
N LYS A 223 11.32 -4.90 13.95
CA LYS A 223 11.78 -6.16 13.34
C LYS A 223 13.30 -6.16 13.14
N PHE A 224 13.88 -5.08 12.61
CA PHE A 224 15.32 -4.96 12.44
C PHE A 224 16.06 -4.93 13.78
N TYR A 225 15.53 -4.21 14.77
CA TYR A 225 16.06 -4.20 16.13
C TYR A 225 16.06 -5.59 16.76
N ALA A 226 15.02 -6.39 16.53
CA ALA A 226 14.97 -7.78 16.99
C ALA A 226 16.08 -8.63 16.33
N PHE A 227 16.34 -8.46 15.03
CA PHE A 227 17.47 -9.12 14.36
C PHE A 227 18.82 -8.70 14.94
N LEU A 228 19.04 -7.39 15.16
CA LEU A 228 20.27 -6.90 15.80
C LEU A 228 20.46 -7.52 17.20
N THR A 229 19.37 -7.63 17.97
CA THR A 229 19.39 -8.22 19.30
C THR A 229 19.70 -9.72 19.27
N ALA A 230 19.06 -10.47 18.36
CA ALA A 230 19.29 -11.91 18.19
C ALA A 230 20.72 -12.20 17.72
N GLU A 231 21.21 -11.43 16.74
CA GLU A 231 22.59 -11.52 16.27
C GLU A 231 23.60 -11.18 17.38
N SER A 232 23.30 -10.19 18.23
CA SER A 232 24.16 -9.76 19.33
C SER A 232 24.42 -10.82 20.43
N ARG A 233 23.71 -11.96 20.39
CA ARG A 233 23.79 -13.04 21.39
C ARG A 233 24.47 -14.30 20.84
N LYS A 234 24.92 -14.30 19.59
CA LYS A 234 25.52 -15.47 18.95
C LYS A 234 27.01 -15.58 19.25
N GLY A 235 27.53 -16.80 19.34
CA GLY A 235 28.91 -17.09 19.78
C GLY A 235 30.02 -16.57 18.85
N TYR A 236 29.72 -16.20 17.59
CA TYR A 236 30.74 -15.56 16.73
C TYR A 236 31.19 -14.19 17.27
N ILE A 237 30.40 -13.59 18.16
CA ILE A 237 30.75 -12.33 18.82
C ILE A 237 31.87 -12.56 19.82
N ASP A 238 31.87 -13.66 20.55
CA ASP A 238 32.94 -13.98 21.48
C ASP A 238 34.27 -14.17 20.73
N THR A 239 34.20 -14.78 19.55
CA THR A 239 35.35 -14.88 18.63
C THR A 239 35.81 -13.50 18.13
N ALA A 240 34.88 -12.60 17.84
CA ALA A 240 35.18 -11.23 17.41
C ALA A 240 35.86 -10.42 18.54
N ILE A 241 35.45 -10.62 19.79
CA ILE A 241 36.07 -10.03 20.99
C ILE A 241 37.51 -10.55 21.14
N VAL A 242 37.73 -11.86 21.01
CA VAL A 242 39.08 -12.46 21.07
C VAL A 242 40.00 -11.93 19.97
N LYS A 243 39.45 -11.53 18.82
CA LYS A 243 40.18 -10.90 17.72
C LYS A 243 40.50 -9.40 17.95
N ASN A 244 40.33 -8.90 19.18
CA ASN A 244 40.59 -7.51 19.57
C ASN A 244 39.82 -6.45 18.76
N LEU A 245 38.59 -6.78 18.33
CA LEU A 245 37.69 -5.78 17.74
C LEU A 245 37.12 -4.85 18.83
N HIS A 246 36.84 -3.60 18.47
CA HIS A 246 36.25 -2.63 19.39
C HIS A 246 34.85 -3.09 19.86
N THR A 247 34.62 -2.96 21.18
CA THR A 247 33.41 -3.43 21.90
C THR A 247 32.55 -2.28 22.45
N SER A 248 33.02 -1.04 22.41
CA SER A 248 32.35 0.06 23.08
C SER A 248 31.20 0.63 22.26
N PHE A 249 29.98 0.57 22.81
CA PHE A 249 28.79 1.16 22.18
C PHE A 249 28.59 2.64 22.51
N ASP A 250 29.60 3.30 23.09
CA ASP A 250 29.50 4.71 23.49
C ASP A 250 29.72 5.65 22.28
N PHE A 251 28.92 6.72 22.19
CA PHE A 251 28.97 7.64 21.04
C PHE A 251 30.20 8.55 21.04
N ASN A 252 30.75 8.83 22.23
CA ASN A 252 31.78 9.85 22.45
C ASN A 252 33.19 9.27 22.64
N ARG A 253 33.36 7.95 22.50
CA ARG A 253 34.66 7.29 22.64
C ARG A 253 35.33 7.07 21.27
N PRO A 254 36.67 7.12 21.19
CA PRO A 254 37.41 6.83 19.96
C PRO A 254 37.20 5.36 19.50
N ASP A 255 37.07 4.44 20.45
CA ASP A 255 36.75 3.02 20.21
C ASP A 255 35.23 2.75 20.10
N GLY A 256 34.45 3.83 20.00
CA GLY A 256 32.99 3.84 20.06
C GLY A 256 32.30 3.84 18.68
N ILE A 257 30.97 3.78 18.68
CA ILE A 257 30.18 3.95 17.46
C ILE A 257 29.86 5.43 17.26
N SER A 258 30.48 6.06 16.26
CA SER A 258 30.17 7.46 15.96
C SER A 258 28.74 7.66 15.46
N LEU A 259 28.07 8.73 15.89
CA LEU A 259 26.76 9.14 15.37
C LEU A 259 26.80 9.35 13.85
N LYS A 260 27.91 9.87 13.32
CA LYS A 260 28.11 10.05 11.88
C LYS A 260 28.02 8.71 11.13
N SER A 261 28.58 7.63 11.68
CA SER A 261 28.45 6.28 11.10
C SER A 261 27.00 5.77 11.09
N ILE A 262 26.21 6.14 12.10
CA ILE A 262 24.78 5.79 12.18
C ILE A 262 23.95 6.55 11.16
N PHE A 263 24.29 7.79 10.78
CA PHE A 263 23.52 8.60 9.82
C PHE A 263 24.09 8.62 8.39
N LYS A 264 25.17 7.89 8.09
CA LYS A 264 25.66 7.75 6.71
C LYS A 264 24.65 6.96 5.84
N PRO A 265 24.52 7.26 4.54
CA PRO A 265 23.67 6.49 3.62
C PRO A 265 24.15 5.03 3.46
N VAL A 266 25.48 4.84 3.44
CA VAL A 266 26.11 3.51 3.50
C VAL A 266 26.66 3.34 4.92
N LYS A 267 26.01 2.48 5.71
CA LYS A 267 26.38 2.19 7.10
C LYS A 267 27.58 1.24 7.13
N ASN A 268 28.71 1.73 7.65
CA ASN A 268 29.92 0.94 7.88
C ASN A 268 30.47 1.26 9.28
N PHE A 269 30.88 0.23 10.01
CA PHE A 269 31.39 0.28 11.38
C PHE A 269 32.77 -0.41 11.49
N ASN A 270 33.70 0.02 10.64
CA ASN A 270 35.04 -0.58 10.52
C ASN A 270 35.72 -0.77 11.88
N GLY A 271 36.28 -1.97 12.11
CA GLY A 271 37.02 -2.30 13.34
C GLY A 271 36.15 -2.57 14.57
N HIS A 272 34.82 -2.43 14.47
CA HIS A 272 33.91 -2.70 15.59
C HIS A 272 33.14 -4.01 15.36
N ILE A 273 32.91 -4.76 16.45
CA ILE A 273 32.07 -5.97 16.46
C ILE A 273 30.66 -5.72 15.87
N PHE A 274 30.14 -4.50 15.99
CA PHE A 274 28.82 -4.13 15.49
C PHE A 274 28.73 -4.24 13.96
N GLU A 275 29.83 -4.14 13.23
CA GLU A 275 29.84 -4.37 11.78
C GLU A 275 29.34 -5.78 11.44
N HIS A 276 29.82 -6.80 12.16
CA HIS A 276 29.42 -8.18 11.92
C HIS A 276 27.96 -8.41 12.29
N ILE A 277 27.52 -7.86 13.42
CA ILE A 277 26.12 -7.90 13.87
C ILE A 277 25.21 -7.24 12.82
N PHE A 278 25.57 -6.03 12.39
CA PHE A 278 24.81 -5.25 11.42
C PHE A 278 24.72 -5.96 10.07
N ARG A 279 25.84 -6.49 9.57
CA ARG A 279 25.89 -7.15 8.26
C ARG A 279 25.02 -8.41 8.24
N ASN A 280 25.07 -9.22 9.29
CA ASN A 280 24.25 -10.43 9.41
C ASN A 280 22.76 -10.11 9.61
N ALA A 281 22.44 -9.12 10.45
CA ALA A 281 21.06 -8.65 10.62
C ALA A 281 20.50 -8.05 9.31
N ARG A 282 21.32 -7.29 8.58
CA ARG A 282 20.98 -6.73 7.26
C ARG A 282 20.65 -7.82 6.26
N PHE A 283 21.45 -8.89 6.21
CA PHE A 283 21.19 -10.02 5.32
C PHE A 283 19.83 -10.67 5.59
N GLN A 284 19.51 -10.94 6.87
CA GLN A 284 18.20 -11.48 7.25
C GLN A 284 17.06 -10.52 6.90
N TYR A 285 17.27 -9.22 7.12
CA TYR A 285 16.28 -8.20 6.84
C TYR A 285 15.96 -8.03 5.34
N LEU A 286 16.89 -8.31 4.43
CA LEU A 286 16.63 -8.23 2.98
C LEU A 286 15.42 -9.07 2.55
N SER A 287 15.17 -10.20 3.23
CA SER A 287 14.01 -11.06 2.95
C SER A 287 12.67 -10.38 3.27
N THR A 288 12.66 -9.44 4.24
CA THR A 288 11.45 -8.73 4.70
C THR A 288 11.07 -7.54 3.82
N ILE A 289 11.94 -7.15 2.88
CA ILE A 289 11.68 -6.06 1.92
C ILE A 289 10.44 -6.36 1.07
N LYS A 290 10.19 -7.64 0.73
CA LYS A 290 8.98 -8.05 -0.02
C LYS A 290 7.69 -7.73 0.75
N GLU A 291 7.69 -8.04 2.04
CA GLU A 291 6.58 -7.79 2.94
C GLU A 291 6.35 -6.27 3.08
N GLN A 292 7.42 -5.51 3.30
CA GLN A 292 7.37 -4.05 3.41
C GLN A 292 6.85 -3.40 2.12
N ALA A 293 7.26 -3.90 0.96
CA ALA A 293 6.80 -3.41 -0.33
C ALA A 293 5.29 -3.61 -0.52
N SER A 294 4.74 -4.75 -0.11
CA SER A 294 3.30 -5.05 -0.19
C SER A 294 2.47 -4.09 0.67
N PHE A 295 2.89 -3.89 1.93
CA PHE A 295 2.21 -2.93 2.81
C PHE A 295 2.37 -1.48 2.32
N LEU A 296 3.53 -1.13 1.75
CA LEU A 296 3.74 0.20 1.18
C LEU A 296 2.79 0.48 0.02
N ILE A 297 2.66 -0.45 -0.92
CA ILE A 297 1.73 -0.33 -2.05
C ILE A 297 0.30 -0.18 -1.54
N THR A 298 -0.10 -1.02 -0.58
CA THR A 298 -1.44 -0.98 0.03
C THR A 298 -1.69 0.37 0.70
N GLY A 299 -0.73 0.90 1.46
CA GLY A 299 -0.83 2.20 2.10
C GLY A 299 -0.95 3.34 1.09
N LEU A 300 -0.15 3.33 0.02
CA LEU A 300 -0.24 4.35 -1.04
C LEU A 300 -1.61 4.35 -1.73
N VAL A 301 -2.17 3.17 -2.02
CA VAL A 301 -3.52 3.04 -2.59
C VAL A 301 -4.56 3.68 -1.67
N ILE A 302 -4.52 3.38 -0.37
CA ILE A 302 -5.45 3.92 0.63
C ILE A 302 -5.32 5.44 0.75
N ILE A 303 -4.10 5.96 0.82
CA ILE A 303 -3.84 7.40 0.97
C ILE A 303 -4.37 8.16 -0.25
N GLU A 304 -4.06 7.70 -1.46
CA GLU A 304 -4.51 8.34 -2.70
C GLU A 304 -6.04 8.34 -2.83
N MET A 305 -6.70 7.24 -2.44
CA MET A 305 -8.16 7.17 -2.44
C MET A 305 -8.80 8.07 -1.38
N ALA A 306 -8.27 8.08 -0.16
CA ALA A 306 -8.85 8.83 0.97
C ALA A 306 -8.71 10.36 0.79
N LEU A 307 -7.56 10.80 0.27
CA LEU A 307 -7.29 12.22 0.02
C LEU A 307 -7.99 12.76 -1.23
N ASN A 308 -8.60 11.90 -2.06
CA ASN A 308 -9.33 12.30 -3.28
C ASN A 308 -8.46 13.18 -4.20
N ILE A 309 -7.18 12.83 -4.36
CA ILE A 309 -6.23 13.67 -5.10
C ILE A 309 -6.42 13.45 -6.59
N HIS A 310 -6.89 14.49 -7.28
CA HIS A 310 -7.13 14.42 -8.71
C HIS A 310 -5.81 14.21 -9.48
N GLY A 311 -5.83 13.35 -10.50
CA GLY A 311 -4.66 13.07 -11.32
C GLY A 311 -3.68 12.03 -10.75
N TYR A 312 -4.08 11.32 -9.69
CA TYR A 312 -3.40 10.12 -9.18
C TYR A 312 -4.11 8.84 -9.63
N LEU A 313 -3.33 7.76 -9.75
CA LEU A 313 -3.76 6.51 -10.36
C LEU A 313 -4.88 5.84 -9.58
N ASN A 314 -4.75 5.73 -8.25
CA ASN A 314 -5.72 5.01 -7.43
C ASN A 314 -7.01 5.81 -7.22
N TYR A 315 -6.91 7.13 -7.29
CA TYR A 315 -8.08 7.99 -7.34
C TYR A 315 -8.88 7.79 -8.63
N GLU A 316 -8.22 7.79 -9.80
CA GLU A 316 -8.89 7.47 -11.06
C GLU A 316 -9.47 6.04 -11.01
N MET A 317 -8.77 5.06 -10.44
CA MET A 317 -9.32 3.72 -10.27
C MET A 317 -10.64 3.74 -9.50
N LEU A 318 -10.71 4.43 -8.35
CA LEU A 318 -11.94 4.57 -7.57
C LEU A 318 -13.07 5.23 -8.39
N ARG A 319 -12.74 6.27 -9.15
CA ARG A 319 -13.68 6.94 -10.05
C ARG A 319 -14.22 5.99 -11.12
N GLN A 320 -13.35 5.19 -11.77
CA GLN A 320 -13.75 4.26 -12.82
C GLN A 320 -14.57 3.08 -12.27
N ILE A 321 -14.32 2.65 -11.02
CA ILE A 321 -15.20 1.70 -10.30
C ILE A 321 -16.61 2.28 -10.16
N LEU A 322 -16.73 3.54 -9.72
CA LEU A 322 -18.02 4.21 -9.56
C LEU A 322 -18.81 4.30 -10.87
N TYR A 323 -18.11 4.56 -11.98
CA TYR A 323 -18.72 4.62 -13.32
C TYR A 323 -18.88 3.25 -14.01
N LYS A 324 -18.51 2.14 -13.35
CA LYS A 324 -18.59 0.78 -13.89
C LYS A 324 -17.75 0.55 -15.16
N ASN A 325 -16.67 1.32 -15.34
CA ASN A 325 -15.69 1.13 -16.42
C ASN A 325 -14.63 0.10 -15.97
N TYR A 326 -15.07 -1.15 -15.85
CA TYR A 326 -14.25 -2.23 -15.28
C TYR A 326 -13.02 -2.59 -16.11
N ASP A 327 -13.02 -2.30 -17.41
CA ASP A 327 -11.88 -2.45 -18.31
C ASP A 327 -10.68 -1.60 -17.85
N ILE A 328 -10.92 -0.32 -17.55
CA ILE A 328 -9.88 0.59 -17.06
C ILE A 328 -9.42 0.15 -15.66
N VAL A 329 -10.35 -0.28 -14.81
CA VAL A 329 -10.03 -0.74 -13.44
C VAL A 329 -9.13 -1.97 -13.48
N ILE A 330 -9.46 -2.97 -14.29
CA ILE A 330 -8.65 -4.19 -14.44
C ILE A 330 -7.25 -3.83 -14.94
N PHE A 331 -7.13 -2.91 -15.90
CA PHE A 331 -5.83 -2.44 -16.39
C PHE A 331 -4.98 -1.81 -15.28
N ILE A 332 -5.57 -0.95 -14.44
CA ILE A 332 -4.86 -0.33 -13.31
C ILE A 332 -4.41 -1.39 -12.28
N ILE A 333 -5.31 -2.31 -11.90
CA ILE A 333 -5.01 -3.41 -10.96
C ILE A 333 -3.86 -4.27 -11.49
N LEU A 334 -3.88 -4.59 -12.77
CA LEU A 334 -2.85 -5.38 -13.44
C LEU A 334 -1.50 -4.64 -13.46
N GLY A 335 -1.51 -3.32 -13.69
CA GLY A 335 -0.32 -2.48 -13.56
C GLY A 335 0.27 -2.51 -12.15
N ILE A 336 -0.56 -2.37 -11.10
CA ILE A 336 -0.12 -2.46 -9.71
C ILE A 336 0.44 -3.85 -9.41
N PHE A 337 -0.22 -4.91 -9.88
CA PHE A 337 0.25 -6.29 -9.72
C PHE A 337 1.65 -6.50 -10.34
N TYR A 338 1.91 -5.95 -11.53
CA TYR A 338 3.23 -6.01 -12.13
C TYR A 338 4.29 -5.25 -11.32
N VAL A 339 3.93 -4.12 -10.69
CA VAL A 339 4.85 -3.43 -9.76
C VAL A 339 5.19 -4.32 -8.57
N VAL A 340 4.19 -4.95 -7.93
CA VAL A 340 4.40 -5.89 -6.82
C VAL A 340 5.34 -7.02 -7.23
N LYS A 341 5.06 -7.67 -8.38
CA LYS A 341 5.85 -8.79 -8.86
C LYS A 341 7.27 -8.40 -9.25
N LEU A 342 7.45 -7.23 -9.87
CA LEU A 342 8.77 -6.72 -10.19
C LEU A 342 9.58 -6.50 -8.92
N THR A 343 8.99 -5.94 -7.86
CA THR A 343 9.68 -5.76 -6.57
C THR A 343 10.05 -7.10 -5.92
N GLU A 344 9.19 -8.12 -5.99
CA GLU A 344 9.51 -9.46 -5.49
C GLU A 344 10.71 -10.07 -6.22
N ILE A 345 10.72 -10.01 -7.55
CA ILE A 345 11.81 -10.52 -8.40
C ILE A 345 13.12 -9.78 -8.09
N LEU A 346 13.08 -8.44 -8.01
CA LEU A 346 14.26 -7.63 -7.67
C LEU A 346 14.80 -7.98 -6.29
N THR A 347 13.93 -8.20 -5.31
CA THR A 347 14.34 -8.58 -3.95
C THR A 347 14.94 -9.99 -3.91
N ASP A 348 14.39 -10.95 -4.66
CA ASP A 348 14.99 -12.29 -4.81
C ASP A 348 16.38 -12.23 -5.48
N LEU A 349 16.55 -11.39 -6.51
CA LEU A 349 17.83 -11.18 -7.15
C LEU A 349 18.85 -10.56 -6.19
N LEU A 350 18.45 -9.55 -5.40
CA LEU A 350 19.30 -8.91 -4.41
C LEU A 350 19.72 -9.87 -3.30
N THR A 351 18.78 -10.64 -2.75
CA THR A 351 19.07 -11.64 -1.70
C THR A 351 19.99 -12.74 -2.21
N HIS A 352 19.77 -13.23 -3.43
CA HIS A 352 20.65 -14.24 -4.04
C HIS A 352 22.06 -13.70 -4.31
N ARG A 353 22.17 -12.49 -4.88
CA ARG A 353 23.48 -11.84 -5.08
C ARG A 353 24.24 -11.66 -3.78
N GLU A 354 23.55 -11.29 -2.70
CA GLU A 354 24.18 -11.13 -1.40
C GLU A 354 24.58 -12.48 -0.80
N ALA A 355 23.76 -13.53 -0.93
CA ALA A 355 24.10 -14.89 -0.50
C ALA A 355 25.37 -15.43 -1.19
N MET A 356 25.49 -15.25 -2.51
CA MET A 356 26.68 -15.67 -3.27
C MET A 356 27.97 -15.00 -2.77
N LYS A 357 27.91 -13.75 -2.25
CA LYS A 357 29.08 -13.08 -1.66
C LYS A 357 29.51 -13.68 -0.33
N TYR A 358 28.60 -14.35 0.40
CA TYR A 358 28.93 -15.03 1.64
C TYR A 358 29.51 -16.41 1.37
N GLU A 359 28.92 -17.15 0.42
CA GLU A 359 29.41 -18.48 0.01
C GLU A 359 30.80 -18.39 -0.63
N ASN A 360 31.03 -17.45 -1.56
CA ASN A 360 32.33 -17.27 -2.23
C ASN A 360 33.43 -16.66 -1.34
N ARG A 361 33.13 -16.28 -0.09
CA ARG A 361 34.15 -15.85 0.90
C ARG A 361 34.56 -16.97 1.86
N GLN A 362 33.84 -18.10 1.84
CA GLN A 362 34.13 -19.29 2.64
C GLN A 362 34.86 -20.38 1.84
N ALA A 363 34.89 -20.26 0.51
CA ALA A 363 35.82 -20.94 -0.38
C ALA A 363 37.05 -20.05 -0.62
#